data_AF-A0A0R3Q0D3-F1
#
_entry.id   AF-A0A0R3Q0D3-F1
#
_cell.length_a   1.000
_cell.length_b   1.000
_cell.length_c   1.000
_cell.angle_alpha   90.00
_cell.angle_beta   90.00
_cell.angle_gamma   90.00
#
_symmetry.space_group_name_H-M   'P 1'
#
loop_
_entity.id
_entity.type
_entity.pdbx_description
1 polymer ?
#
loop_
_entity_poly.entity_id
_entity_poly.type
_entity_poly.pdbx_seq_one_letter_code
_entity_poly.pdbx_strand_id
1 'polypeptide(L)'
;MAHQINTSAMQIVQIHHYAAHLNLSEVDKLYQDDAVWIITSSFIIFTMHSGFGLLESGSVSAKDEVNIMVKNVVDVVFGGLSYWSVGYGLTYGDYGPFRNSFIGFGRFFYDPTR
;
A
#
# COMPACT_ATOMS: atom_id res chain seq x y z
N MET A 1 32.88 -28.95 2.31
CA MET A 1 32.55 -27.79 3.18
C MET A 1 33.28 -26.51 2.79
N ALA A 2 34.59 -26.52 2.52
CA ALA A 2 35.35 -25.32 2.08
C ALA A 2 34.97 -24.79 0.68
N HIS A 3 34.51 -25.67 -0.24
CA HIS A 3 34.12 -25.28 -1.59
C HIS A 3 32.84 -24.41 -1.65
N GLN A 4 31.97 -24.50 -0.64
CA GLN A 4 30.69 -23.77 -0.61
C GLN A 4 30.86 -22.32 -0.14
N ILE A 5 31.91 -22.05 0.66
CA ILE A 5 32.26 -20.70 1.13
C ILE A 5 32.80 -19.85 -0.03
N ASN A 6 33.57 -20.45 -0.95
CA ASN A 6 34.16 -19.72 -2.08
C ASN A 6 33.11 -19.32 -3.14
N THR A 7 32.09 -20.14 -3.37
CA THR A 7 30.98 -19.79 -4.27
C THR A 7 30.12 -18.67 -3.70
N SER A 8 29.83 -18.68 -2.39
CA SER A 8 29.10 -17.58 -1.73
C SER A 8 29.91 -16.28 -1.71
N ALA A 9 31.22 -16.35 -1.47
CA ALA A 9 32.10 -15.17 -1.52
C ALA A 9 32.18 -14.57 -2.94
N MET A 10 32.27 -15.41 -3.98
CA MET A 10 32.26 -14.95 -5.38
C MET A 10 30.92 -14.31 -5.77
N GLN A 11 29.80 -14.82 -5.24
CA GLN A 11 28.47 -14.25 -5.46
C GLN A 11 28.30 -12.88 -4.76
N ILE A 12 28.82 -12.73 -3.54
CA ILE A 12 28.85 -11.44 -2.82
C ILE A 12 29.73 -10.41 -3.53
N VAL A 13 30.90 -10.83 -4.05
CA VAL A 13 31.79 -9.95 -4.83
C VAL A 13 31.14 -9.52 -6.15
N GLN A 14 30.41 -10.40 -6.84
CA GLN A 14 29.65 -10.05 -8.05
C GLN A 14 28.52 -9.04 -7.76
N ILE A 15 27.79 -9.19 -6.65
CA ILE A 15 26.77 -8.22 -6.22
C ILE A 15 27.40 -6.86 -5.89
N HIS A 16 28.55 -6.85 -5.19
CA HIS A 16 29.28 -5.61 -4.88
C HIS A 16 29.84 -4.92 -6.13
N HIS A 17 30.33 -5.68 -7.10
CA HIS A 17 30.83 -5.14 -8.36
C HIS A 17 29.69 -4.58 -9.21
N TYR A 18 28.51 -5.23 -9.23
CA TYR A 18 27.30 -4.73 -9.88
C TYR A 18 26.80 -3.44 -9.21
N ALA A 19 26.80 -3.36 -7.88
CA ALA A 19 26.41 -2.18 -7.14
C ALA A 19 27.30 -0.95 -7.39
N ALA A 20 28.59 -1.15 -7.67
CA ALA A 20 29.54 -0.06 -7.99
C ALA A 20 29.29 0.60 -9.36
N HIS A 21 28.58 -0.10 -10.26
CA HIS A 21 28.18 0.41 -11.58
C HIS A 21 26.74 0.93 -11.61
N LEU A 22 26.01 0.90 -10.48
CA LEU A 22 24.68 1.48 -10.40
C LEU A 22 24.78 3.00 -10.41
N ASN A 23 24.31 3.60 -11.49
CA ASN A 23 24.05 5.04 -11.50
C ASN A 23 22.94 5.32 -10.49
N LEU A 24 23.25 6.08 -9.44
CA LEU A 24 22.26 6.47 -8.43
C LEU A 24 21.04 7.14 -9.07
N SER A 25 21.26 7.87 -10.18
CA SER A 25 20.19 8.50 -10.98
C SER A 25 19.31 7.51 -11.76
N GLU A 26 19.78 6.29 -12.03
CA GLU A 26 18.99 5.22 -12.64
C GLU A 26 18.15 4.51 -11.58
N VAL A 27 18.72 4.28 -10.39
CA VAL A 27 17.99 3.76 -9.23
C VAL A 27 16.87 4.72 -8.79
N ASP A 28 17.14 6.02 -8.72
CA ASP A 28 16.13 7.04 -8.40
C ASP A 28 14.97 7.05 -9.41
N LYS A 29 15.26 6.81 -10.70
CA LYS A 29 14.23 6.69 -11.74
C LYS A 29 13.35 5.46 -11.55
N LEU A 30 13.94 4.33 -11.16
CA LEU A 30 13.16 3.11 -10.86
C LEU A 30 12.15 3.36 -9.73
N TYR A 31 12.57 4.04 -8.65
CA TYR A 31 11.65 4.41 -7.57
C TYR A 31 10.54 5.36 -8.02
N GLN A 32 10.82 6.28 -8.95
CA GLN A 32 9.82 7.18 -9.50
C GLN A 32 8.79 6.44 -10.34
N ASP A 33 9.23 5.52 -11.21
CA ASP A 33 8.34 4.72 -12.06
C ASP A 33 7.43 3.81 -11.21
N ASP A 34 7.99 3.16 -10.19
CA ASP A 34 7.22 2.33 -9.24
C ASP A 34 6.19 3.17 -8.47
N ALA A 35 6.56 4.37 -8.02
CA ALA A 35 5.64 5.27 -7.32
C ALA A 35 4.49 5.72 -8.24
N VAL A 36 4.78 6.08 -9.50
CA VAL A 36 3.76 6.43 -10.50
C VAL A 36 2.81 5.26 -10.73
N TRP A 37 3.36 4.04 -10.86
CA TRP A 37 2.55 2.83 -11.02
C TRP A 37 1.61 2.58 -9.84
N ILE A 38 2.12 2.67 -8.60
CA ILE A 38 1.33 2.45 -7.38
C ILE A 38 0.23 3.51 -7.24
N ILE A 39 0.52 4.80 -7.47
CA ILE A 39 -0.47 5.87 -7.38
C ILE A 39 -1.55 5.70 -8.46
N THR A 40 -1.15 5.34 -9.69
CA THR A 40 -2.08 5.07 -10.79
C THR A 40 -2.99 3.89 -10.47
N SER A 41 -2.42 2.79 -9.96
CA SER A 41 -3.18 1.61 -9.53
C SER A 41 -4.16 1.94 -8.41
N SER A 42 -3.74 2.77 -7.45
CA SER A 42 -4.59 3.22 -6.34
C SER A 42 -5.78 4.05 -6.82
N PHE A 43 -5.60 4.88 -7.85
CA PHE A 43 -6.69 5.65 -8.46
C PHE A 43 -7.73 4.77 -9.18
N ILE A 44 -7.27 3.72 -9.87
CA ILE A 44 -8.16 2.74 -10.52
C ILE A 44 -9.04 2.04 -9.46
N ILE A 45 -8.44 1.62 -8.35
CA ILE A 45 -9.17 0.99 -7.23
C ILE A 45 -10.13 1.98 -6.57
N PHE A 46 -9.74 3.24 -6.39
CA PHE A 46 -10.64 4.28 -5.88
C PHE A 46 -11.89 4.43 -6.75
N THR A 47 -11.73 4.41 -8.07
CA THR A 47 -12.84 4.49 -9.04
C THR A 47 -13.83 3.32 -8.92
N MET A 48 -13.41 2.16 -8.40
CA MET A 48 -14.29 1.01 -8.16
C MET A 48 -15.45 1.33 -7.22
N HIS A 49 -15.22 2.18 -6.21
CA HIS A 49 -16.27 2.55 -5.26
C HIS A 49 -17.33 3.41 -5.93
N SER A 50 -16.93 4.35 -6.79
CA SER A 50 -17.87 5.12 -7.62
C SER A 50 -18.66 4.20 -8.57
N GLY A 51 -17.99 3.22 -9.19
CA GLY A 51 -18.64 2.24 -10.05
C GLY A 51 -19.69 1.39 -9.34
N PHE A 52 -19.40 0.92 -8.12
CA PHE A 52 -20.35 0.16 -7.31
C PHE A 52 -21.58 1.00 -6.94
N GLY A 53 -21.38 2.24 -6.51
CA GLY A 53 -22.49 3.15 -6.19
C GLY A 53 -23.43 3.42 -7.37
N LEU A 54 -22.91 3.52 -8.60
CA LEU A 54 -23.73 3.68 -9.80
C LEU A 54 -24.54 2.41 -10.12
N LEU A 55 -23.96 1.23 -9.94
CA LEU A 55 -24.66 -0.05 -10.15
C LEU A 55 -25.76 -0.28 -9.12
N GLU A 56 -25.51 0.06 -7.85
CA GLU A 56 -26.48 -0.09 -6.76
C GLU A 56 -27.61 0.94 -6.88
N SER A 57 -27.29 2.20 -7.20
CA SER A 57 -28.26 3.27 -7.46
C SER A 57 -29.12 2.97 -8.69
N GLY A 58 -28.55 2.42 -9.76
CA GLY A 58 -29.26 2.09 -11.00
C GLY A 58 -30.18 0.88 -10.90
N SER A 59 -30.02 0.06 -9.85
CA SER A 59 -30.84 -1.14 -9.59
C SER A 59 -32.05 -0.86 -8.69
N VAL A 60 -32.20 0.38 -8.20
CA VAL A 60 -33.23 0.79 -7.24
C VAL A 60 -34.15 1.84 -7.85
N SER A 61 -35.36 1.97 -7.29
CA SER A 61 -36.31 3.01 -7.70
C SER A 61 -35.76 4.42 -7.49
N ALA A 62 -36.07 5.33 -8.41
CA ALA A 62 -35.58 6.72 -8.40
C ALA A 62 -35.89 7.53 -7.12
N LYS A 63 -36.88 7.10 -6.32
CA LYS A 63 -37.18 7.70 -5.02
C LYS A 63 -36.14 7.41 -3.93
N ASP A 64 -35.40 6.31 -4.05
CA ASP A 64 -34.45 5.82 -3.03
C ASP A 64 -32.99 5.82 -3.53
N GLU A 65 -32.76 6.10 -4.82
CA GLU A 65 -31.46 6.09 -5.49
C GLU A 65 -30.45 7.05 -4.82
N VAL A 66 -30.90 8.25 -4.44
CA VAL A 66 -30.06 9.28 -3.81
C VAL A 66 -29.56 8.80 -2.44
N ASN A 67 -30.40 8.11 -1.67
CA ASN A 67 -30.03 7.63 -0.34
C ASN A 67 -28.95 6.53 -0.41
N ILE A 68 -28.96 5.72 -1.48
CA ILE A 68 -27.95 4.69 -1.73
C ILE A 68 -26.63 5.34 -2.17
N MET A 69 -26.70 6.29 -3.11
CA MET A 69 -25.51 7.00 -3.57
C MET A 69 -24.78 7.73 -2.43
N VAL A 70 -25.54 8.34 -1.50
CA VAL A 70 -24.97 9.00 -0.31
C VAL A 70 -24.22 7.99 0.57
N LYS A 71 -24.77 6.80 0.81
CA LYS A 71 -24.09 5.75 1.59
C LYS A 71 -22.76 5.34 0.96
N ASN A 72 -22.74 5.17 -0.36
CA ASN A 72 -21.53 4.80 -1.08
C ASN A 72 -20.43 5.89 -0.98
N VAL A 73 -20.80 7.18 -1.01
CA VAL A 73 -19.85 8.28 -0.80
C VAL A 73 -19.35 8.31 0.65
N VAL A 74 -20.24 8.12 1.61
CA VAL A 74 -19.89 8.07 3.04
C VAL A 74 -18.95 6.91 3.32
N ASP A 75 -19.15 5.74 2.71
CA ASP A 75 -18.29 4.56 2.86
C ASP A 75 -16.86 4.83 2.39
N VAL A 76 -16.67 5.47 1.24
CA VAL A 76 -15.32 5.82 0.74
C VAL A 76 -14.60 6.78 1.69
N VAL A 77 -15.30 7.79 2.21
CA VAL A 77 -14.71 8.81 3.10
C VAL A 77 -14.37 8.20 4.45
N PHE A 78 -15.30 7.47 5.07
CA PHE A 78 -15.07 6.83 6.36
C PHE A 78 -14.09 5.65 6.24
N GLY A 79 -14.07 4.94 5.12
CA GLY A 79 -13.08 3.91 4.79
C GLY A 79 -11.66 4.47 4.77
N GLY A 80 -11.45 5.58 4.06
CA GLY A 80 -10.15 6.27 4.06
C GLY A 80 -9.74 6.80 5.45
N LEU A 81 -10.66 7.45 6.16
CA LEU A 81 -10.39 8.00 7.50
C LEU A 81 -10.13 6.91 8.55
N SER A 82 -10.86 5.80 8.49
CA SER A 82 -10.65 4.65 9.38
C SER A 82 -9.31 3.97 9.11
N TYR A 83 -8.89 3.89 7.84
CA TYR A 83 -7.57 3.37 7.49
C TYR A 83 -6.43 4.29 7.99
N TRP A 84 -6.56 5.60 7.84
CA TRP A 84 -5.57 6.55 8.32
C TRP A 84 -5.44 6.58 9.85
N SER A 85 -6.56 6.52 10.57
CA SER A 85 -6.58 6.59 12.03
C SER A 85 -6.14 5.29 12.70
N VAL A 86 -6.67 4.14 12.26
CA VAL A 86 -6.47 2.85 12.93
C VAL A 86 -5.91 1.77 11.99
N GLY A 87 -6.35 1.74 10.73
CA GLY A 87 -5.98 0.67 9.78
C GLY A 87 -4.49 0.56 9.51
N TYR A 88 -3.76 1.67 9.37
CA TYR A 88 -2.31 1.65 9.19
C TYR A 88 -1.61 1.00 10.38
N GLY A 89 -2.05 1.33 11.60
CA GLY A 89 -1.47 0.76 12.82
C GLY A 89 -1.75 -0.73 12.99
N LEU A 90 -2.86 -1.22 12.45
CA LEU A 90 -3.18 -2.65 12.46
C LEU A 90 -2.37 -3.47 11.44
N THR A 91 -2.05 -2.88 10.28
CA THR A 91 -1.29 -3.58 9.22
C THR A 91 0.22 -3.46 9.41
N TYR A 92 0.72 -2.28 9.78
CA TYR A 92 2.14 -1.94 9.83
C TYR A 92 2.62 -1.51 11.22
N GLY A 93 1.83 -1.73 12.27
CA GLY A 93 2.21 -1.41 13.65
C GLY A 93 3.34 -2.31 14.16
N ASP A 94 4.40 -1.69 14.70
CA ASP A 94 5.61 -2.38 15.17
C ASP A 94 5.81 -2.28 16.70
N TYR A 95 4.73 -2.31 17.47
CA TYR A 95 4.81 -2.32 18.93
C TYR A 95 5.05 -3.74 19.46
N GLY A 96 6.31 -4.00 19.82
CA GLY A 96 6.85 -5.33 20.18
C GLY A 96 6.01 -6.20 21.14
N PRO A 97 5.43 -5.68 22.24
CA PRO A 97 4.64 -6.49 23.18
C PRO A 97 3.34 -7.08 22.61
N PHE A 98 2.76 -6.46 21.58
CA PHE A 98 1.43 -6.82 21.04
C PHE A 98 1.47 -7.29 19.59
N ARG A 99 2.67 -7.46 19.01
CA ARG A 99 2.82 -7.93 17.63
C ARG A 99 2.62 -9.43 17.56
N ASN A 100 1.56 -9.86 16.89
CA ASN A 100 1.33 -11.26 16.54
C ASN A 100 1.33 -11.42 15.00
N SER A 101 1.39 -12.65 14.50
CA SER A 101 1.47 -12.90 13.04
C SER A 101 0.21 -12.51 12.27
N PHE A 102 -0.84 -12.08 12.97
CA PHE A 102 -2.15 -11.77 12.43
C PHE A 102 -2.52 -10.28 12.54
N ILE A 103 -1.96 -9.56 13.51
CA ILE A 103 -2.33 -8.19 13.88
C ILE A 103 -1.06 -7.41 14.28
N GLY A 104 -0.81 -6.31 13.60
CA GLY A 104 0.11 -5.26 14.03
C GLY A 104 -0.55 -4.38 15.09
N PHE A 105 0.25 -3.86 16.02
CA PHE A 105 -0.24 -2.94 17.04
C PHE A 105 0.72 -1.75 17.14
N GLY A 106 0.19 -0.54 17.31
CA GLY A 106 0.99 0.71 17.35
C GLY A 106 0.97 1.50 16.04
N ARG A 107 1.51 2.73 16.06
CA ARG A 107 1.44 3.70 14.93
C ARG A 107 0.00 4.07 14.50
N PHE A 108 -0.88 4.26 15.47
CA PHE A 108 -2.19 4.89 15.26
C PHE A 108 -2.00 6.35 14.84
N PHE A 109 -2.90 6.87 14.01
CA PHE A 109 -2.80 8.19 13.36
C PHE A 109 -1.48 8.35 12.61
N TYR A 110 -1.43 7.86 11.38
CA TYR A 110 -0.21 7.89 10.57
C TYR A 110 0.36 9.32 10.46
N ASP A 111 1.52 9.51 11.10
CA ASP A 111 2.35 10.71 11.05
C ASP A 111 3.68 10.35 10.37
N PRO A 112 4.00 10.89 9.18
CA PRO A 112 5.23 10.59 8.47
C PRO A 112 6.48 11.20 9.11
N THR A 113 6.33 12.06 10.13
CA THR A 113 7.43 12.76 10.80
C THR A 113 7.89 12.13 12.11
N ARG A 114 7.24 11.04 12.56
CA ARG A 114 7.56 10.27 13.77
C ARG A 114 7.89 8.80 13.47
#